data_AF-A0AAI9D802-F1
#
_entry.id   AF-A0AAI9D802-F1
#
_cell.length_a   1.000
_cell.length_b   1.000
_cell.length_c   1.000
_cell.angle_alpha   90.00
_cell.angle_beta   90.00
_cell.angle_gamma   90.00
#
_symmetry.space_group_name_H-M   'P 1'
#
loop_
_entity.id
_entity.type
_entity.pdbx_description
1 polymer ?
#
loop_
_entity_poly.entity_id
_entity_poly.type
_entity_poly.pdbx_seq_one_letter_code
_entity_poly.pdbx_strand_id
1 'polypeptide(L)'
;MRIDRRLSRDVLTERQLYFIECWSNFCHKNSPDTDRVGYSNPLSTIRELLFLYEMEDRFSADKKRLRVATELLELLETDQVLRREAFEDIPAQLVTLLDRDLLVDPTRSPVEKRPRLICSLCVQLADITEASYI
;
A
#
# COMPACT_ATOMS: atom_id res chain seq x y z
N MET A 1 19.16 -5.06 2.80
CA MET A 1 18.59 -6.42 2.94
C MET A 1 18.24 -6.64 4.40
N ARG A 2 16.97 -6.92 4.72
CA ARG A 2 16.59 -7.19 6.11
C ARG A 2 16.80 -8.65 6.45
N ILE A 3 17.28 -8.86 7.67
CA ILE A 3 17.50 -10.18 8.26
C ILE A 3 16.18 -10.69 8.81
N ASP A 4 15.68 -11.80 8.27
CA ASP A 4 14.48 -12.46 8.80
C ASP A 4 14.85 -13.28 10.05
N ARG A 5 14.36 -12.84 11.21
CA ARG A 5 14.61 -13.48 12.51
C ARG A 5 13.82 -14.78 12.70
N ARG A 6 12.90 -15.13 11.79
CA ARG A 6 12.12 -16.37 11.85
C ARG A 6 12.85 -17.56 11.22
N LEU A 7 13.93 -17.31 10.47
CA LEU A 7 14.75 -18.36 9.87
C LEU A 7 15.56 -19.08 10.96
N SER A 8 15.51 -20.41 10.98
CA SER A 8 16.40 -21.23 11.79
C SER A 8 17.81 -21.19 11.17
N ARG A 9 18.71 -20.45 11.81
CA ARG A 9 20.04 -20.13 11.27
C ARG A 9 21.06 -21.24 11.51
N ASP A 10 20.80 -22.09 12.51
CA ASP A 10 21.74 -23.11 12.98
C ASP A 10 21.92 -24.28 12.01
N VAL A 11 20.98 -24.43 11.06
CA VAL A 11 20.95 -25.53 10.08
C VAL A 11 21.33 -25.10 8.67
N LEU A 12 21.63 -23.82 8.44
CA LEU A 12 21.87 -23.25 7.12
C LEU A 12 23.28 -22.69 7.00
N THR A 13 23.91 -22.91 5.85
CA THR A 13 25.20 -22.28 5.52
C THR A 13 25.01 -20.79 5.25
N GLU A 14 26.08 -19.99 5.36
CA GLU A 14 26.05 -18.55 5.09
C GLU A 14 25.51 -18.22 3.69
N ARG A 15 25.85 -19.01 2.66
CA ARG A 15 25.32 -18.82 1.29
C ARG A 15 23.82 -19.10 1.21
N GLN A 16 23.34 -20.13 1.88
CA GLN A 16 21.91 -20.46 1.90
C GLN A 16 21.13 -19.39 2.66
N LEU A 17 21.65 -18.91 3.79
CA LEU A 17 21.07 -17.80 4.53
C LEU A 17 20.99 -16.54 3.67
N TYR A 18 22.08 -16.18 2.99
CA TYR A 18 22.09 -15.03 2.09
C TYR A 18 21.04 -15.15 0.99
N PHE A 19 20.98 -16.30 0.30
CA PHE A 19 19.99 -16.52 -0.76
C PHE A 19 18.56 -16.46 -0.25
N ILE A 20 18.27 -17.13 0.87
CA ILE A 20 16.93 -17.16 1.46
C ILE A 20 16.52 -15.77 1.96
N GLU A 21 17.44 -14.99 2.54
CA GLU A 21 17.16 -13.63 2.95
C GLU A 21 16.92 -12.71 1.75
N CYS A 22 17.71 -12.80 0.68
CA CYS A 22 17.43 -12.11 -0.58
C CYS A 22 16.04 -12.47 -1.11
N TRP A 23 15.77 -13.76 -1.27
CA TRP A 23 14.52 -14.27 -1.83
C TRP A 23 13.29 -13.92 -0.97
N SER A 24 13.41 -14.02 0.35
CA SER A 24 12.35 -13.64 1.29
C SER A 24 12.06 -12.14 1.20
N ASN A 25 13.07 -11.28 1.02
CA ASN A 25 12.83 -9.87 0.79
C ASN A 25 12.02 -9.61 -0.49
N PHE A 26 12.12 -10.46 -1.52
CA PHE A 26 11.37 -10.32 -2.78
C PHE A 26 9.99 -11.01 -2.79
N CYS A 27 9.74 -11.98 -1.92
CA CYS A 27 8.52 -12.82 -2.01
C CYS A 27 7.67 -12.84 -0.74
N HIS A 28 8.20 -12.37 0.40
CA HIS A 28 7.47 -12.44 1.66
C HIS A 28 6.39 -11.34 1.71
N LYS A 29 5.14 -11.72 2.00
CA LYS A 29 3.98 -10.81 2.03
C LYS A 29 4.11 -9.57 2.92
N ASN A 30 4.95 -9.64 3.96
CA ASN A 30 5.23 -8.52 4.87
C ASN A 30 6.60 -7.86 4.60
N SER A 31 7.32 -8.30 3.57
CA SER A 31 8.54 -7.62 3.16
C SER A 31 8.15 -6.35 2.39
N PRO A 32 8.65 -5.19 2.79
CA PRO A 32 8.41 -3.94 2.07
C PRO A 32 9.23 -3.85 0.78
N ASP A 33 10.10 -4.84 0.52
CA ASP A 33 10.95 -4.96 -0.66
C ASP A 33 10.43 -6.06 -1.61
N THR A 34 9.27 -6.68 -1.32
CA THR A 34 8.61 -7.61 -2.25
C THR A 34 8.22 -6.80 -3.47
N ASP A 35 8.89 -7.02 -4.59
CA ASP A 35 8.57 -6.36 -5.85
C ASP A 35 7.10 -6.61 -6.14
N ARG A 36 6.34 -5.52 -6.18
CA ARG A 36 4.90 -5.48 -6.36
C ARG A 36 4.57 -6.22 -7.66
N VAL A 37 4.09 -7.46 -7.56
CA VAL A 37 3.62 -8.22 -8.73
C VAL A 37 2.46 -7.42 -9.31
N GLY A 38 2.61 -6.97 -10.57
CA GLY A 38 1.87 -5.87 -11.20
C GLY A 38 0.36 -6.04 -11.42
N TYR A 39 -0.31 -6.92 -10.66
CA TYR A 39 -1.76 -7.01 -10.60
C TYR A 39 -2.25 -6.37 -9.30
N SER A 40 -2.30 -5.03 -9.28
CA SER A 40 -2.94 -4.31 -8.19
C SER A 40 -4.40 -4.05 -8.53
N ASN A 41 -5.29 -4.47 -7.64
CA ASN A 41 -6.68 -4.06 -7.62
C ASN A 41 -6.89 -3.03 -6.49
N PRO A 42 -8.02 -2.31 -6.45
CA PRO A 42 -8.27 -1.30 -5.43
C PRO A 42 -8.04 -1.79 -4.00
N LEU A 43 -8.55 -2.98 -3.65
CA LEU A 43 -8.42 -3.53 -2.30
C LEU A 43 -6.97 -3.84 -1.92
N SER A 44 -6.18 -4.44 -2.81
CA SER A 44 -4.76 -4.70 -2.55
C SER A 44 -3.97 -3.42 -2.37
N THR A 45 -4.24 -2.40 -3.21
CA THR A 45 -3.56 -1.10 -3.14
C THR A 45 -3.90 -0.36 -1.85
N ILE A 46 -5.16 -0.39 -1.44
CA ILE A 46 -5.63 0.21 -0.18
C ILE A 46 -4.93 -0.43 1.02
N ARG A 47 -4.90 -1.77 1.07
CA ARG A 47 -4.24 -2.51 2.16
C ARG A 47 -2.73 -2.25 2.22
N GLU A 48 -2.08 -2.13 1.06
CA GLU A 48 -0.67 -1.74 0.98
C GLU A 48 -0.43 -0.33 1.53
N LEU A 49 -1.28 0.64 1.15
CA LEU A 49 -1.17 2.00 1.66
C LEU A 49 -1.35 2.05 3.19
N LEU A 50 -2.32 1.33 3.74
CA LEU A 50 -2.54 1.20 5.18
C LEU A 50 -1.32 0.58 5.88
N PHE A 51 -0.76 -0.50 5.32
CA PHE A 51 0.47 -1.11 5.85
C PHE A 51 1.64 -0.13 5.87
N LEU A 52 1.80 0.68 4.81
CA LEU A 52 2.86 1.69 4.74
C LEU A 52 2.69 2.82 5.76
N TYR A 53 1.47 3.09 6.23
CA TYR A 53 1.24 4.02 7.34
C TYR A 53 1.70 3.45 8.69
N GLU A 54 1.57 2.14 8.91
CA GLU A 54 2.09 1.47 10.13
C GLU A 54 3.63 1.48 10.19
N MET A 55 4.29 1.64 9.04
CA MET A 55 5.74 1.72 8.96
C MET A 55 6.32 3.08 9.40
N GLU A 56 5.47 4.12 9.56
CA GLU A 56 5.88 5.51 9.84
C GLU A 56 6.92 6.00 8.82
N ASP A 57 8.00 6.69 9.23
CA ASP A 57 9.03 7.21 8.31
C ASP A 57 10.16 6.21 8.02
N ARG A 58 9.99 4.96 8.45
CA ARG A 58 11.03 3.94 8.29
C ARG A 58 11.13 3.52 6.82
N PHE A 59 12.36 3.34 6.34
CA PHE A 59 12.65 2.72 5.03
C PHE A 59 12.10 3.47 3.82
N SER A 60 12.09 4.80 3.89
CA SER A 60 11.55 5.67 2.84
C SER A 60 10.09 5.36 2.52
N ALA A 61 9.31 5.05 3.56
CA ALA A 61 7.89 4.76 3.42
C ALA A 61 7.11 5.96 2.86
N ASP A 62 7.57 7.20 3.07
CA ASP A 62 7.06 8.41 2.41
C ASP A 62 7.05 8.29 0.88
N LYS A 63 8.18 7.88 0.28
CA LYS A 63 8.29 7.68 -1.18
C LYS A 63 7.43 6.52 -1.66
N LYS A 64 7.31 5.46 -0.84
CA LYS A 64 6.48 4.30 -1.15
C LYS A 64 4.98 4.66 -1.08
N ARG A 65 4.56 5.41 -0.06
CA ARG A 65 3.18 5.91 0.10
C ARG A 65 2.79 6.80 -1.07
N LEU A 66 3.66 7.71 -1.50
CA LEU A 66 3.43 8.52 -2.70
C LEU A 66 3.13 7.64 -3.92
N ARG A 67 4.00 6.67 -4.20
CA ARG A 67 3.82 5.76 -5.35
C ARG A 67 2.50 4.99 -5.26
N VAL A 68 2.21 4.38 -4.11
CA VAL A 68 0.99 3.60 -3.90
C VAL A 68 -0.26 4.49 -4.01
N ALA A 69 -0.21 5.71 -3.49
CA ALA A 69 -1.31 6.68 -3.60
C ALA A 69 -1.57 7.13 -5.04
N THR A 70 -0.52 7.33 -5.85
CA THR A 70 -0.67 7.62 -7.28
C THR A 70 -1.34 6.46 -8.03
N GLU A 71 -0.92 5.23 -7.75
CA GLU A 71 -1.54 4.05 -8.36
C GLU A 71 -2.98 3.84 -7.86
N LEU A 72 -3.27 4.14 -6.59
CA LEU A 72 -4.63 4.12 -6.06
C LEU A 72 -5.54 5.11 -6.77
N LEU A 73 -5.07 6.34 -7.01
CA LEU A 73 -5.82 7.34 -7.76
C LEU A 73 -6.20 6.83 -9.15
N GLU A 74 -5.25 6.23 -9.88
CA GLU A 74 -5.50 5.67 -11.21
C GLU A 74 -6.58 4.58 -11.18
N LEU A 75 -6.55 3.71 -10.17
CA LEU A 75 -7.57 2.68 -9.97
C LEU A 75 -8.94 3.30 -9.64
N LEU A 76 -8.98 4.30 -8.76
CA LEU A 76 -10.23 5.00 -8.39
C LEU A 76 -10.86 5.73 -9.59
N GLU A 77 -10.04 6.29 -10.47
CA GLU A 77 -10.50 6.99 -11.68
C GLU A 77 -11.02 6.02 -12.75
N THR A 78 -10.44 4.81 -12.85
CA THR A 78 -10.69 3.88 -13.96
C THR A 78 -11.66 2.74 -13.62
N ASP A 79 -11.72 2.30 -12.37
CA ASP A 79 -12.54 1.15 -11.96
C ASP A 79 -14.03 1.52 -11.92
N GLN A 80 -14.83 0.86 -12.77
CA GLN A 80 -16.27 1.08 -12.87
C GLN A 80 -17.05 0.53 -11.67
N VAL A 81 -16.53 -0.49 -10.99
CA VAL A 81 -17.22 -1.09 -9.85
C VAL A 81 -17.26 -0.13 -8.68
N LEU A 82 -16.19 0.64 -8.46
CA LEU A 82 -16.12 1.65 -7.41
C LEU A 82 -17.07 2.84 -7.62
N ARG A 83 -17.67 2.98 -8.81
CA ARG A 83 -18.67 4.02 -9.09
C ARG A 83 -20.09 3.63 -8.68
N ARG A 84 -20.30 2.39 -8.21
CA ARG A 84 -21.62 1.92 -7.75
C ARG A 84 -22.01 2.65 -6.47
N GLU A 85 -23.32 2.82 -6.28
CA GLU A 85 -23.90 3.47 -5.09
C GLU A 85 -23.48 2.81 -3.77
N ALA A 86 -23.17 1.51 -3.79
CA ALA A 86 -22.71 0.76 -2.64
C ALA A 86 -21.43 1.32 -1.98
N PHE A 87 -20.64 2.14 -2.71
CA PHE A 87 -19.40 2.72 -2.23
C PHE A 87 -19.54 4.15 -1.66
N GLU A 88 -20.77 4.65 -1.52
CA GLU A 88 -21.12 5.85 -0.74
C GLU A 88 -20.21 7.08 -0.95
N ASP A 89 -19.91 7.43 -2.20
CA ASP A 89 -19.07 8.58 -2.62
C ASP A 89 -17.63 8.59 -2.04
N ILE A 90 -17.23 7.57 -1.27
CA ILE A 90 -15.90 7.43 -0.67
C ILE A 90 -14.81 7.44 -1.74
N PRO A 91 -14.95 6.73 -2.88
CA PRO A 91 -13.98 6.82 -3.97
C PRO A 91 -13.79 8.25 -4.51
N ALA A 92 -14.87 9.03 -4.65
CA ALA A 92 -14.77 10.40 -5.14
C ALA A 92 -14.10 11.34 -4.12
N GLN A 93 -14.38 11.14 -2.83
CA GLN A 93 -13.68 11.85 -1.75
C GLN A 93 -12.17 11.54 -1.77
N LEU A 94 -11.80 10.28 -1.96
CA LEU A 94 -10.40 9.87 -2.09
C LEU A 94 -9.74 10.48 -3.34
N VAL A 95 -10.40 10.47 -4.50
CA VAL A 95 -9.89 11.12 -5.73
C VAL A 95 -9.60 12.60 -5.47
N THR A 96 -10.52 13.30 -4.81
CA THR A 96 -10.35 14.73 -4.49
C THR A 96 -9.18 14.99 -3.54
N LEU A 97 -8.94 14.08 -2.60
CA LEU A 97 -7.81 14.17 -1.65
C LEU A 97 -6.48 13.73 -2.26
N LEU A 98 -6.50 12.86 -3.25
CA LEU A 98 -5.32 12.31 -3.91
C LEU A 98 -5.00 13.05 -5.22
N ASP A 99 -5.41 14.31 -5.35
CA ASP A 99 -5.11 15.14 -6.52
C ASP A 99 -3.63 15.07 -6.93
N ARG A 100 -3.38 14.86 -8.23
CA ARG A 100 -2.04 14.57 -8.76
C ARG A 100 -1.04 15.68 -8.45
N ASP A 101 -1.46 16.94 -8.53
CA ASP A 101 -0.57 18.08 -8.30
C ASP A 101 -0.21 18.21 -6.81
N LEU A 102 -1.16 17.88 -5.92
CA LEU A 102 -0.93 17.88 -4.48
C LEU A 102 -0.06 16.71 -4.01
N LEU A 103 -0.18 15.54 -4.64
CA LEU A 103 0.59 14.35 -4.26
C LEU A 103 2.10 14.56 -4.41
N VAL A 104 2.53 15.19 -5.50
CA VAL A 104 3.95 15.41 -5.80
C VAL A 104 4.58 16.45 -4.88
N ASP A 105 3.79 17.36 -4.31
CA ASP A 105 4.27 18.38 -3.39
C ASP A 105 4.45 17.83 -1.96
N PRO A 106 5.69 17.63 -1.47
CA PRO A 106 5.94 17.06 -0.14
C PRO A 106 5.45 17.96 1.01
N THR A 107 5.21 19.25 0.74
CA THR A 107 4.71 20.20 1.75
C THR A 107 3.19 20.21 1.86
N ARG A 108 2.48 19.73 0.82
CA ARG A 108 1.02 19.82 0.72
C ARG A 108 0.32 18.47 0.55
N SER A 109 1.06 17.41 0.25
CA SER A 109 0.53 16.07 0.01
C SER A 109 -0.41 15.60 1.13
N PRO A 110 -1.71 15.39 0.84
CA PRO A 110 -2.67 14.93 1.84
C PRO A 110 -2.34 13.56 2.41
N VAL A 111 -1.60 12.74 1.65
CA VAL A 111 -1.07 11.43 2.10
C VAL A 111 -0.19 11.60 3.35
N GLU A 112 0.65 12.64 3.40
CA GLU A 112 1.53 12.90 4.55
C GLU A 112 0.92 13.89 5.56
N LYS A 113 0.11 14.85 5.08
CA LYS A 113 -0.45 15.92 5.93
C LYS A 113 -1.77 15.57 6.59
N ARG A 114 -2.51 14.61 6.05
CA ARG A 114 -3.81 14.16 6.57
C ARG A 114 -3.89 12.64 6.69
N PRO A 115 -2.89 11.96 7.26
CA PRO A 115 -2.81 10.48 7.26
C PRO A 115 -4.02 9.84 7.95
N ARG A 116 -4.54 10.43 9.03
CA ARG A 116 -5.74 9.91 9.72
C ARG A 116 -6.98 9.89 8.84
N LEU A 117 -7.18 10.93 8.02
CA LEU A 117 -8.32 11.02 7.11
C LEU A 117 -8.18 9.99 5.98
N ILE A 118 -7.00 9.91 5.37
CA ILE A 118 -6.70 8.93 4.33
C ILE A 118 -6.90 7.51 4.87
N CYS A 119 -6.31 7.17 6.01
CA CYS A 119 -6.50 5.86 6.64
C CYS A 119 -7.98 5.55 6.91
N SER A 120 -8.75 6.51 7.43
CA SER A 120 -10.18 6.32 7.71
C SER A 120 -10.97 5.98 6.44
N LEU A 121 -10.76 6.73 5.36
CA LEU A 121 -11.43 6.49 4.09
C LEU A 121 -10.97 5.17 3.44
N CYS A 122 -9.68 4.86 3.53
CA CYS A 122 -9.11 3.61 3.07
C CYS A 122 -9.69 2.39 3.82
N VAL A 123 -9.83 2.47 5.14
CA VAL A 123 -10.46 1.40 5.93
C VAL A 123 -11.91 1.21 5.52
N GLN A 124 -12.70 2.28 5.45
CA GLN A 124 -14.10 2.19 5.02
C GLN A 124 -14.24 1.60 3.62
N LEU A 125 -13.41 2.07 2.67
CA LEU A 125 -13.45 1.56 1.30
C LEU A 125 -13.03 0.08 1.24
N ALA A 126 -12.04 -0.34 2.02
CA ALA A 126 -11.65 -1.75 2.13
C ALA A 126 -12.81 -2.60 2.67
N ASP A 127 -13.43 -2.17 3.77
CA ASP A 127 -14.54 -2.90 4.41
C ASP A 127 -15.74 -3.07 3.46
N ILE A 128 -16.13 -2.00 2.76
CA ILE A 128 -17.21 -2.05 1.76
C ILE A 128 -16.84 -2.95 0.58
N THR A 129 -15.60 -2.86 0.10
CA THR A 129 -15.12 -3.68 -1.01
C THR A 129 -15.15 -5.17 -0.62
N GLU A 130 -14.72 -5.51 0.59
CA GLU A 130 -14.78 -6.90 1.06
C GLU A 130 -16.21 -7.40 1.22
N ALA A 131 -17.14 -6.56 1.66
CA ALA A 131 -18.54 -6.91 1.82
C ALA A 131 -19.32 -6.99 0.50
N SER A 132 -18.92 -6.23 -0.54
CA SER A 132 -19.70 -6.05 -1.78
C SER A 132 -19.09 -6.73 -3.00
N TYR A 133 -17.81 -7.10 -2.96
CA TYR A 133 -17.05 -7.63 -4.11
C TYR A 133 -16.79 -9.14 -4.03
N ILE A 134 -17.06 -9.77 -2.88
CA ILE A 134 -16.92 -11.22 -2.64
C ILE A 134 -18.30 -11.85 -2.44
#